data_AF-A0A0R2CI24-F1
#
_entry.id   AF-A0A0R2CI24-F1
#
_cell.length_a   1.000
_cell.length_b   1.000
_cell.length_c   1.000
_cell.angle_alpha   90.00
_cell.angle_beta   90.00
_cell.angle_gamma   90.00
#
_symmetry.space_group_name_H-M   'P 1'
#
loop_
_entity.id
_entity.type
_entity.pdbx_description
1 polymer ?
#
loop_
_entity_poly.entity_id
_entity_poly.type
_entity_poly.pdbx_seq_one_letter_code
_entity_poly.pdbx_strand_id
1 'polypeptide(L)'
;MTEKKYSAGLVSQRFWFYETKQYIKMLSEGRTDIEIKKLSEEENIFGAASTSRAKETYRAAHRRINVLGNEMQGLFLKLNLDNQKITVLISVLLLNDLM
;
A
#
# COMPACT_ATOMS: atom_id res chain seq x y z
N MET A 1 1.28 -31.31 -1.65
CA MET A 1 1.17 -29.94 -2.22
C MET A 1 -0.29 -29.58 -2.22
N THR A 2 -0.70 -28.61 -1.41
CA THR A 2 -2.07 -28.10 -1.38
C THR A 2 -2.37 -27.45 -2.74
N GLU A 3 -3.49 -27.81 -3.35
CA GLU A 3 -3.91 -27.23 -4.63
C GLU A 3 -4.09 -25.72 -4.45
N LYS A 4 -3.24 -24.93 -5.13
CA LYS A 4 -3.25 -23.50 -4.96
C LYS A 4 -4.42 -22.93 -5.80
N LYS A 5 -5.40 -22.33 -5.12
CA LYS A 5 -6.63 -21.82 -5.76
C LYS A 5 -6.31 -20.50 -6.46
N TYR A 6 -6.19 -20.55 -7.78
CA TYR A 6 -6.13 -19.35 -8.61
C TYR A 6 -7.31 -18.41 -8.33
N SER A 7 -7.03 -17.13 -8.11
CA SER A 7 -8.05 -16.10 -7.88
C SER A 7 -7.96 -14.98 -8.92
N ALA A 8 -9.12 -14.50 -9.39
CA ALA A 8 -9.21 -13.30 -10.23
C ALA A 8 -9.05 -11.99 -9.42
N GLY A 9 -8.69 -12.08 -8.13
CA GLY A 9 -8.65 -10.94 -7.20
C GLY A 9 -7.70 -9.83 -7.63
N LEU A 10 -6.59 -10.18 -8.30
CA LEU A 10 -5.60 -9.22 -8.77
C LEU A 10 -6.18 -8.21 -9.77
N VAL A 11 -7.10 -8.64 -10.66
CA VAL A 11 -7.68 -7.78 -11.70
C VAL A 11 -8.47 -6.60 -11.10
N SER A 12 -8.98 -6.77 -9.88
CA SER A 12 -9.72 -5.74 -9.16
C SER A 12 -8.83 -4.77 -8.37
N GLN A 13 -7.53 -5.04 -8.25
CA GLN A 13 -6.61 -4.24 -7.46
C GLN A 13 -6.22 -2.96 -8.19
N ARG A 14 -6.38 -1.82 -7.53
CA ARG A 14 -5.88 -0.53 -8.01
C ARG A 14 -4.42 -0.36 -7.67
N PHE A 15 -3.62 0.23 -8.55
CA PHE A 15 -2.19 0.35 -8.30
C PHE A 15 -1.85 1.27 -7.11
N TRP A 16 -2.58 2.38 -6.91
CA TRP A 16 -2.43 3.33 -5.79
C TRP A 16 -0.99 3.61 -5.34
N PHE A 17 -0.15 3.95 -6.32
CA PHE A 17 1.27 4.19 -6.09
C PHE A 17 1.52 5.43 -5.23
N TYR A 18 0.88 6.56 -5.57
CA TYR A 18 1.12 7.82 -4.88
C TYR A 18 0.66 7.78 -3.43
N GLU A 19 -0.45 7.11 -3.17
CA GLU A 19 -1.02 6.93 -1.84
C GLU A 19 -0.15 6.01 -0.99
N THR A 20 0.36 4.91 -1.58
CA THR A 20 1.33 4.02 -0.92
C THR A 20 2.65 4.75 -0.61
N LYS A 21 3.14 5.56 -1.56
CA LYS A 21 4.33 6.40 -1.37
C LYS A 21 4.14 7.48 -0.29
N GLN A 22 2.97 8.11 -0.25
CA GLN A 22 2.66 9.12 0.76
C GLN A 22 2.54 8.49 2.15
N TYR A 23 1.92 7.31 2.23
CA TYR A 23 1.83 6.54 3.48
C TYR A 23 3.21 6.20 4.06
N ILE A 24 4.13 5.65 3.27
CA ILE A 24 5.48 5.33 3.77
C ILE A 24 6.32 6.57 4.09
N LYS A 25 6.09 7.69 3.37
CA LYS A 25 6.70 8.98 3.72
C LYS A 25 6.25 9.44 5.10
N MET A 26 4.96 9.34 5.42
CA MET A 26 4.43 9.68 6.74
C MET A 26 4.98 8.78 7.85
N LEU A 27 5.12 7.47 7.59
CA LEU A 27 5.80 6.57 8.53
C LEU A 27 7.25 6.99 8.77
N SER A 28 7.99 7.37 7.71
CA SER A 28 9.37 7.85 7.84
C SER A 28 9.50 9.18 8.59
N GLU A 29 8.42 9.97 8.63
CA GLU A 29 8.32 11.22 9.40
C GLU A 29 7.92 10.97 10.87
N GLY A 30 7.77 9.71 11.29
CA GLY A 30 7.46 9.32 12.66
C GLY A 30 5.96 9.21 12.98
N ARG A 31 5.08 9.34 11.98
CA ARG A 31 3.64 9.12 12.19
C ARG A 31 3.33 7.65 12.39
N THR A 32 2.32 7.37 13.20
CA THR A 32 1.82 6.01 13.46
C THR A 32 0.72 5.62 12.47
N ASP A 33 0.47 4.33 12.31
CA ASP A 33 -0.65 3.81 11.50
C ASP A 33 -2.00 4.37 11.93
N ILE A 34 -2.21 4.55 13.24
CA ILE A 34 -3.44 5.07 13.81
C ILE A 34 -3.65 6.53 13.39
N GLU A 35 -2.59 7.35 13.43
CA GLU A 35 -2.65 8.73 12.98
C GLU A 35 -2.92 8.81 11.48
N ILE A 36 -2.21 8.02 10.66
CA ILE A 36 -2.40 8.01 9.21
C ILE A 36 -3.81 7.55 8.83
N LYS A 37 -4.35 6.55 9.54
CA LYS A 37 -5.74 6.12 9.37
C LYS A 37 -6.71 7.27 9.65
N LYS A 38 -6.51 7.99 10.76
CA LYS A 38 -7.34 9.13 11.15
C LYS A 38 -7.30 10.22 10.08
N LEU A 39 -6.10 10.61 9.64
CA LEU A 39 -5.93 11.58 8.56
C LEU A 39 -6.63 11.12 7.27
N SER A 40 -6.53 9.83 6.92
CA SER A 40 -7.22 9.29 5.76
C SER A 40 -8.74 9.40 5.87
N GLU A 41 -9.32 9.09 7.03
CA GLU A 41 -10.77 9.03 7.21
C GLU A 41 -11.40 10.41 7.44
N GLU A 42 -10.71 11.31 8.13
CA GLU A 42 -11.23 12.62 8.55
C GLU A 42 -10.78 13.76 7.62
N GLU A 43 -9.53 13.73 7.16
CA GLU A 43 -8.93 14.82 6.37
C GLU A 43 -8.77 14.46 4.88
N ASN A 44 -9.08 13.22 4.49
CA ASN A 44 -8.98 12.74 3.11
C ASN A 44 -7.62 13.03 2.46
N ILE A 45 -6.52 12.81 3.18
CA ILE A 45 -5.14 13.08 2.71
C ILE A 45 -4.84 12.47 1.35
N PHE A 46 -5.42 11.31 1.04
CA PHE A 46 -5.21 10.60 -0.23
C PHE A 46 -6.10 11.11 -1.37
N GLY A 47 -6.91 12.15 -1.16
CA GLY A 47 -7.77 12.75 -2.18
C GLY A 47 -8.84 11.81 -2.74
N ALA A 48 -9.36 10.89 -1.91
CA ALA A 48 -10.36 9.92 -2.33
C ALA A 48 -11.74 10.56 -2.59
N ALA A 49 -12.50 9.99 -3.51
CA ALA A 49 -13.83 10.49 -3.89
C ALA A 49 -14.92 10.29 -2.82
N SER A 50 -14.65 9.48 -1.79
CA SER A 50 -15.57 9.23 -0.67
C SER A 50 -14.82 8.72 0.55
N THR A 51 -15.46 8.79 1.73
CA THR A 51 -14.91 8.26 2.99
C THR A 51 -14.65 6.76 2.92
N SER A 52 -15.54 6.00 2.28
CA SER A 52 -15.36 4.56 2.03
C SER A 52 -14.11 4.29 1.19
N ARG A 53 -13.90 5.09 0.14
CA ARG A 53 -12.70 4.99 -0.70
C ARG A 53 -11.44 5.39 0.05
N ALA A 54 -11.50 6.41 0.91
CA ALA A 54 -10.36 6.79 1.74
C ALA A 54 -9.94 5.63 2.66
N LYS A 55 -10.91 4.97 3.33
CA LYS A 55 -10.66 3.77 4.14
C LYS A 55 -10.05 2.63 3.33
N GLU A 56 -10.55 2.40 2.11
CA GLU A 56 -10.05 1.37 1.19
C GLU A 56 -8.58 1.64 0.80
N THR A 57 -8.29 2.88 0.42
CA THR A 57 -6.95 3.34 0.05
C THR A 57 -5.96 3.18 1.20
N TYR A 58 -6.31 3.65 2.41
CA TYR A 58 -5.48 3.47 3.60
C TYR A 58 -5.17 1.98 3.85
N ARG A 59 -6.21 1.13 3.84
CA ARG A 59 -6.06 -0.31 4.08
C ARG A 59 -5.15 -0.98 3.05
N ALA A 60 -5.21 -0.55 1.80
CA ALA A 60 -4.33 -1.06 0.76
C ALA A 60 -2.89 -0.59 0.95
N ALA A 61 -2.66 0.71 1.17
CA ALA A 61 -1.33 1.26 1.42
C ALA A 61 -0.65 0.61 2.63
N HIS A 62 -1.37 0.52 3.77
CA HIS A 62 -0.90 -0.14 4.98
C HIS A 62 -0.49 -1.60 4.75
N ARG A 63 -1.37 -2.41 4.14
CA ARG A 63 -1.05 -3.83 3.87
C ARG A 63 0.14 -3.98 2.93
N ARG A 64 0.26 -3.13 1.92
CA ARG A 64 1.34 -3.16 0.92
C ARG A 64 2.70 -2.83 1.52
N ILE A 65 2.76 -1.85 2.40
CA ILE A 65 4.01 -1.51 3.07
C ILE A 65 4.39 -2.60 4.08
N ASN A 66 3.43 -3.15 4.82
CA ASN A 66 3.70 -4.20 5.80
C ASN A 66 4.17 -5.52 5.19
N VAL A 67 3.65 -5.92 4.01
CA VAL A 67 4.09 -7.17 3.36
C VAL A 67 5.53 -7.10 2.83
N LEU A 68 6.08 -5.90 2.63
CA LEU A 68 7.44 -5.71 2.12
C LEU A 68 8.53 -5.91 3.19
N GLY A 69 8.16 -5.88 4.48
CA GLY A 69 9.09 -6.00 5.60
C GLY A 69 9.93 -4.74 5.85
N ASN A 70 10.46 -4.62 7.07
CA ASN A 70 11.09 -3.40 7.60
C ASN A 70 12.30 -2.92 6.78
N GLU A 71 13.11 -3.84 6.25
CA GLU A 71 14.29 -3.49 5.45
C GLU A 71 13.89 -2.76 4.16
N MET A 72 12.92 -3.30 3.43
CA MET A 72 12.42 -2.69 2.20
C MET A 72 11.73 -1.36 2.49
N GLN A 73 11.03 -1.23 3.62
CA GLN A 73 10.45 0.05 4.04
C GLN A 73 11.53 1.13 4.22
N GLY A 74 12.65 0.80 4.88
CA GLY A 74 13.77 1.72 5.06
C GLY A 74 14.51 2.09 3.77
N LEU A 75 14.42 1.25 2.74
CA LEU A 75 15.03 1.49 1.43
C LEU A 75 14.10 2.22 0.45
N PHE A 76 12.79 2.09 0.60
CA PHE A 76 11.82 2.54 -0.40
C PHE A 76 12.01 3.99 -0.85
N LEU A 77 12.15 4.92 0.09
CA LEU A 77 12.29 6.35 -0.21
C LEU A 77 13.65 6.70 -0.84
N LYS A 78 14.65 5.81 -0.75
CA LYS A 78 15.98 5.97 -1.36
C LYS A 78 16.03 5.44 -2.79
N LEU A 79 15.05 4.64 -3.19
CA LEU A 79 14.95 4.11 -4.55
C LEU A 79 14.58 5.20 -5.56
N ASN A 80 14.99 5.01 -6.81
CA ASN A 80 14.46 5.80 -7.92
C ASN A 80 12.96 5.51 -8.15
N LEU A 81 12.30 6.36 -8.95
CA LEU A 81 10.85 6.28 -9.15
C LEU A 81 10.41 4.93 -9.73
N ASP A 82 11.17 4.36 -10.67
CA ASP A 82 10.80 3.11 -11.33
C ASP A 82 10.89 1.94 -10.36
N ASN A 83 11.96 1.88 -9.56
CA ASN A 83 12.11 0.87 -8.51
C ASN A 83 11.05 1.02 -7.42
N GLN A 84 10.66 2.25 -7.04
CA GLN A 84 9.54 2.46 -6.11
C GLN A 84 8.24 1.85 -6.67
N LYS A 85 7.94 2.06 -7.96
CA LYS A 85 6.75 1.49 -8.61
C LYS A 85 6.81 -0.04 -8.66
N ILE A 86 7.96 -0.61 -8.98
CA ILE A 86 8.17 -2.07 -9.00
C ILE A 86 7.96 -2.64 -7.59
N THR A 87 8.50 -2.00 -6.55
CA THR A 87 8.29 -2.43 -5.17
C THR A 87 6.81 -2.40 -4.77
N VAL A 88 6.07 -1.35 -5.14
CA VAL A 88 4.61 -1.33 -4.92
C VAL A 88 3.91 -2.43 -5.71
N LEU A 89 4.31 -2.70 -6.95
CA LEU A 89 3.74 -3.80 -7.73
C LEU A 89 3.99 -5.16 -7.06
N ILE A 90 5.22 -5.42 -6.59
CA ILE A 90 5.56 -6.64 -5.84
C ILE A 90 4.66 -6.77 -4.61
N SER A 91 4.43 -5.69 -3.85
CA SER A 91 3.54 -5.74 -2.68
C SER A 91 2.09 -6.08 -3.06
N VAL A 92 1.60 -5.64 -4.22
CA VAL A 92 0.27 -6.00 -4.71
C VAL A 92 0.23 -7.49 -5.06
N LEU A 93 1.26 -8.01 -5.73
CA LEU A 93 1.34 -9.43 -6.09
C LEU A 93 1.46 -10.33 -4.85
N LEU A 94 2.25 -9.95 -3.85
CA LEU A 94 2.39 -10.70 -2.60
C LEU A 94 1.09 -10.79 -1.80
N LEU A 95 0.20 -9.79 -1.92
CA LEU A 95 -1.10 -9.77 -1.24
C LEU A 95 -2.20 -10.50 -2.01
N ASN A 96 -1.98 -10.81 -3.29
CA ASN A 96 -2.99 -11.38 -4.16
C ASN A 96 -2.40 -12.60 -4.86
N ASP A 97 -2.68 -13.78 -4.29
CA ASP A 97 -2.19 -15.04 -4.85
C ASP A 97 -2.75 -15.25 -6.27
N LEU A 98 -1.81 -15.31 -7.20
CA LEU A 98 -1.97 -15.87 -8.54
C LEU A 98 -1.43 -17.31 -8.64
N MET A 99 -0.79 -17.81 -7.58
CA MET A 99 -0.35 -19.19 -7.46
C MET A 99 -1.03 -19.77 -6.24
#